data_AF-Q2SHQ6-F1
#
_entry.id   AF-Q2SHQ6-F1
#
_cell.length_a   1.000
_cell.length_b   1.000
_cell.length_c   1.000
_cell.angle_alpha   90.00
_cell.angle_beta   90.00
_cell.angle_gamma   90.00
#
_symmetry.space_group_name_H-M   'P 1'
#
loop_
_entity.id
_entity.type
_entity.pdbx_description
1 polymer ?
#
loop_
_entity_poly.entity_id
_entity_poly.type
_entity_poly.pdbx_seq_one_letter_code
_entity_poly.pdbx_strand_id
1 'polypeptide(L)'
;MKYRQDCRVNIARLKEKLASEDIDDIYDALIDIGKTDCYELMEDVRRFLQHLEPDLQRAAIMVLGIYWAVPDFKHELVPLMSKDVDDDVRATALINWVGYYAGTKDPAVLLRLNDLLRDKTEDIFVRMEALRGLFRVAQSGIDDTLMRQLERAPSYAEFESLIPWELVDKLIEKAS
;
A
#
# COMPACT_ATOMS: atom_id res chain seq x y z
N MET A 1 1.49 24.44 9.65
CA MET A 1 1.37 23.14 10.34
C MET A 1 0.59 23.35 11.64
N LYS A 2 -0.74 23.39 11.55
CA LYS A 2 -1.70 23.57 12.66
C LYS A 2 -2.74 22.48 12.49
N TYR A 3 -3.32 22.01 13.60
CA TYR A 3 -4.17 20.81 13.77
C TYR A 3 -3.46 19.51 14.21
N ARG A 4 -2.63 19.59 15.26
CA ARG A 4 -2.65 18.51 16.27
C ARG A 4 -3.74 18.88 17.28
N GLN A 5 -4.97 18.51 16.98
CA GLN A 5 -6.01 18.51 18.01
C GLN A 5 -5.73 17.30 18.89
N ASP A 6 -5.59 17.54 20.21
CA ASP A 6 -5.18 16.52 21.17
C ASP A 6 -6.16 15.33 21.12
N CYS A 7 -5.70 14.16 20.65
CA CYS A 7 -6.49 12.94 20.49
C CYS A 7 -7.34 12.65 21.74
N ARG A 8 -6.76 12.91 22.92
CA ARG A 8 -7.36 12.62 24.23
C ARG A 8 -8.73 13.23 24.43
N VAL A 9 -9.04 14.36 23.78
CA VAL A 9 -10.34 15.04 23.94
C VAL A 9 -11.47 14.32 23.21
N ASN A 10 -11.17 13.41 22.27
CA ASN A 10 -12.17 12.88 21.34
C ASN A 10 -12.21 11.34 21.21
N ILE A 11 -11.46 10.59 22.02
CA ILE A 11 -11.45 9.11 21.92
C ILE A 11 -12.85 8.50 22.01
N ALA A 12 -13.72 8.97 22.92
CA ALA A 12 -15.08 8.45 23.05
C ALA A 12 -15.91 8.67 21.78
N ARG A 13 -15.84 9.89 21.20
CA ARG A 13 -16.51 10.24 19.94
C ARG A 13 -15.97 9.39 18.78
N LEU A 14 -14.66 9.21 18.69
CA LEU A 14 -14.04 8.38 17.64
C LEU A 14 -14.49 6.92 17.76
N LYS A 15 -14.57 6.37 18.98
CA LYS A 15 -15.10 5.02 19.20
C LYS A 15 -16.57 4.89 18.82
N GLU A 16 -17.38 5.91 19.07
CA GLU A 16 -18.78 5.94 18.62
C GLU A 16 -18.87 5.90 17.10
N LYS A 17 -18.08 6.72 16.39
CA LYS A 17 -18.05 6.69 14.91
C LYS A 17 -17.53 5.36 14.36
N LEU A 18 -16.51 4.75 14.98
CA LEU A 18 -16.02 3.42 14.59
C LEU A 18 -17.06 2.30 14.79
N ALA A 19 -18.06 2.52 15.65
CA ALA A 19 -19.17 1.60 15.89
C ALA A 19 -20.42 1.95 15.06
N SER A 20 -20.34 2.95 14.17
CA SER A 20 -21.43 3.31 13.27
C SER A 20 -21.73 2.17 12.27
N GLU A 21 -22.93 2.16 11.72
CA GLU A 21 -23.27 1.32 10.56
C GLU A 21 -22.96 2.04 9.23
N ASP A 22 -22.71 3.36 9.30
CA ASP A 22 -22.37 4.18 8.14
C ASP A 22 -20.86 4.07 7.85
N ILE A 23 -20.53 3.54 6.67
CA ILE A 23 -19.16 3.31 6.21
C ILE A 23 -18.38 4.63 6.12
N ASP A 24 -19.02 5.72 5.69
CA ASP A 24 -18.36 7.03 5.55
C ASP A 24 -17.96 7.56 6.94
N ASP A 25 -18.81 7.35 7.94
CA ASP A 25 -18.52 7.76 9.31
C ASP A 25 -17.34 6.99 9.92
N ILE A 26 -17.26 5.68 9.67
CA ILE A 26 -16.15 4.83 10.09
C ILE A 26 -14.87 5.24 9.36
N TYR A 27 -14.94 5.43 8.04
CA TYR A 27 -13.81 5.84 7.22
C TYR A 27 -13.23 7.17 7.73
N ASP A 28 -14.07 8.19 7.91
CA ASP A 28 -13.68 9.49 8.45
C ASP A 28 -13.05 9.34 9.84
N ALA A 29 -13.58 8.47 10.69
CA ALA A 29 -13.02 8.22 12.01
C ALA A 29 -11.62 7.59 11.92
N LEU A 30 -11.39 6.61 11.04
CA LEU A 30 -10.07 6.03 10.81
C LEU A 30 -9.07 7.09 10.34
N ILE A 31 -9.47 7.94 9.40
CA ILE A 31 -8.61 9.01 8.89
C ILE A 31 -8.31 10.05 9.98
N ASP A 32 -9.30 10.44 10.78
CA ASP A 32 -9.11 11.34 11.92
C ASP A 32 -8.17 10.73 12.96
N ILE A 33 -8.31 9.44 13.27
CA ILE A 33 -7.43 8.70 14.18
C ILE A 33 -5.98 8.75 13.71
N GLY A 34 -5.73 8.50 12.42
CA GLY A 34 -4.40 8.60 11.83
C GLY A 34 -3.83 10.01 11.91
N LYS A 35 -4.59 11.02 11.49
CA LYS A 35 -4.16 12.43 11.47
C LYS A 35 -3.91 13.03 12.85
N THR A 36 -4.57 12.51 13.88
CA THR A 36 -4.47 13.01 15.27
C THR A 36 -3.56 12.18 16.16
N ASP A 37 -2.81 11.22 15.60
CA ASP A 37 -1.87 10.36 16.32
C ASP A 37 -2.54 9.62 17.50
N CYS A 38 -3.78 9.15 17.31
CA CYS A 38 -4.57 8.45 18.33
C CYS A 38 -4.12 6.99 18.55
N TYR A 39 -2.88 6.79 19.01
CA TYR A 39 -2.30 5.47 19.20
C TYR A 39 -3.06 4.57 20.19
N GLU A 40 -3.82 5.16 21.12
CA GLU A 40 -4.71 4.41 22.04
C GLU A 40 -5.77 3.57 21.31
N LEU A 41 -6.06 3.88 20.04
CA LEU A 41 -7.02 3.18 19.20
C LEU A 41 -6.35 2.21 18.20
N MET A 42 -5.06 1.92 18.35
CA MET A 42 -4.33 1.08 17.39
C MET A 42 -4.97 -0.30 17.18
N GLU A 43 -5.38 -0.97 18.26
CA GLU A 43 -6.03 -2.28 18.14
C GLU A 43 -7.42 -2.18 17.52
N ASP A 44 -8.12 -1.05 17.71
CA ASP A 44 -9.40 -0.81 17.05
C ASP A 44 -9.17 -0.60 15.53
N VAL A 45 -8.13 0.14 15.12
CA VAL A 45 -7.73 0.30 13.71
C VAL A 45 -7.33 -1.04 13.08
N ARG A 46 -6.52 -1.85 13.75
CA ARG A 46 -6.05 -3.15 13.25
C ARG A 46 -7.18 -4.11 12.89
N ARG A 47 -8.30 -4.08 13.62
CA ARG A 47 -9.47 -4.92 13.32
C ARG A 47 -10.03 -4.65 11.92
N PHE A 48 -9.91 -3.42 11.42
CA PHE A 48 -10.39 -3.06 10.09
C PHE A 48 -9.55 -3.64 8.95
N LEU A 49 -8.36 -4.19 9.21
CA LEU A 49 -7.60 -4.95 8.20
C LEU A 49 -8.35 -6.22 7.73
N GLN A 50 -9.26 -6.73 8.56
CA GLN A 50 -10.09 -7.91 8.26
C GLN A 50 -11.55 -7.53 7.94
N HIS A 51 -11.84 -6.25 7.75
CA HIS A 51 -13.19 -5.80 7.42
C HIS A 51 -13.59 -6.25 6.01
N LEU A 52 -14.88 -6.49 5.79
CA LEU A 52 -15.41 -6.91 4.48
C LEU A 52 -15.42 -5.77 3.44
N GLU A 53 -15.39 -4.52 3.92
CA GLU A 53 -15.41 -3.31 3.10
C GLU A 53 -13.97 -2.90 2.72
N PRO A 54 -13.60 -2.94 1.42
CA PRO A 54 -12.26 -2.60 0.96
C PRO A 54 -11.78 -1.21 1.38
N ASP A 55 -12.66 -0.20 1.35
CA ASP A 55 -12.28 1.17 1.70
C ASP A 55 -11.88 1.30 3.17
N LEU A 56 -12.50 0.53 4.06
CA LEU A 56 -12.13 0.49 5.48
C LEU A 56 -10.82 -0.26 5.71
N GLN A 57 -10.56 -1.33 4.96
CA GLN A 57 -9.26 -2.02 4.97
C GLN A 57 -8.14 -1.08 4.53
N ARG A 58 -8.36 -0.32 3.43
CA ARG A 58 -7.40 0.66 2.90
C ARG A 58 -7.14 1.77 3.90
N ALA A 59 -8.20 2.32 4.53
CA ALA A 59 -8.05 3.34 5.56
C ALA A 59 -7.19 2.83 6.73
N ALA A 60 -7.42 1.60 7.20
CA ALA A 60 -6.61 1.00 8.25
C ALA A 60 -5.14 0.80 7.84
N ILE A 61 -4.88 0.33 6.61
CA ILE A 61 -3.53 0.22 6.06
C ILE A 61 -2.85 1.61 6.03
N MET A 62 -3.55 2.66 5.59
CA MET A 62 -3.01 4.02 5.55
C MET A 62 -2.67 4.54 6.94
N VAL A 63 -3.54 4.33 7.93
CA VAL A 63 -3.29 4.73 9.33
C VAL A 63 -2.03 4.05 9.86
N LEU A 64 -1.97 2.73 9.80
CA LEU A 64 -0.88 1.94 10.37
C LEU A 64 0.43 2.13 9.60
N GLY A 65 0.38 2.13 8.27
CA GLY A 65 1.56 2.16 7.40
C GLY A 65 2.09 3.54 7.06
N ILE A 66 1.21 4.54 6.85
CA ILE A 66 1.61 5.88 6.38
C ILE A 66 1.60 6.88 7.54
N TYR A 67 0.47 7.04 8.22
CA TYR A 67 0.35 8.06 9.27
C TYR A 67 1.24 7.73 10.47
N TRP A 68 1.23 6.48 10.91
CA TRP A 68 1.96 6.05 12.10
C TRP A 68 3.29 5.36 11.82
N ALA A 69 3.49 4.88 10.58
CA ALA A 69 4.67 4.12 10.19
C ALA A 69 5.02 3.02 11.22
N VAL A 70 4.01 2.24 11.62
CA VAL A 70 4.12 1.25 12.69
C VAL A 70 5.26 0.27 12.37
N PRO A 71 6.27 0.16 13.25
CA PRO A 71 7.35 -0.80 13.04
C PRO A 71 6.80 -2.22 12.86
N ASP A 72 7.38 -2.96 11.92
CA ASP A 72 7.06 -4.36 11.62
C ASP A 72 5.64 -4.66 11.08
N PHE A 73 4.82 -3.64 10.82
CA PHE A 73 3.53 -3.79 10.14
C PHE A 73 3.65 -4.43 8.74
N LYS A 74 4.85 -4.40 8.13
CA LYS A 74 5.20 -5.12 6.90
C LYS A 74 4.79 -6.60 6.91
N HIS A 75 4.77 -7.28 8.07
CA HIS A 75 4.36 -8.67 8.15
C HIS A 75 2.83 -8.85 8.07
N GLU A 76 2.07 -7.91 8.63
CA GLU A 76 0.61 -7.88 8.59
C GLU A 76 0.09 -7.52 7.17
N LEU A 77 0.89 -6.83 6.35
CA LEU A 77 0.56 -6.51 4.96
C LEU A 77 0.64 -7.71 4.01
N VAL A 78 1.45 -8.73 4.33
CA VAL A 78 1.66 -9.90 3.45
C VAL A 78 0.36 -10.63 3.07
N PRO A 79 -0.53 -11.00 4.01
CA PRO A 79 -1.79 -11.65 3.66
C PRO A 79 -2.72 -10.75 2.83
N LEU A 80 -2.65 -9.43 3.00
CA LEU A 80 -3.50 -8.46 2.28
C LEU A 80 -3.11 -8.30 0.81
N MET A 81 -1.97 -8.85 0.38
CA MET A 81 -1.54 -8.89 -1.02
C MET A 81 -2.02 -10.15 -1.77
N SER A 82 -2.74 -11.07 -1.10
CA SER A 82 -3.29 -12.30 -1.71
C SER A 82 -4.29 -11.99 -2.83
N LYS A 83 -4.36 -12.83 -3.87
CA LYS A 83 -5.30 -12.67 -5.00
C LYS A 83 -6.78 -12.77 -4.63
N ASP A 84 -7.10 -13.32 -3.46
CA ASP A 84 -8.48 -13.42 -2.96
C ASP A 84 -8.97 -12.12 -2.29
N VAL A 85 -8.09 -11.13 -2.14
CA VAL A 85 -8.38 -9.81 -1.56
C VAL A 85 -8.72 -8.85 -2.69
N ASP A 86 -9.50 -7.80 -2.39
CA ASP A 86 -9.81 -6.73 -3.34
C ASP A 86 -8.53 -6.07 -3.92
N ASP A 87 -8.53 -5.78 -5.23
CA ASP A 87 -7.34 -5.30 -5.94
C ASP A 87 -6.82 -3.95 -5.42
N ASP A 88 -7.71 -3.04 -5.00
CA ASP A 88 -7.30 -1.75 -4.43
C ASP A 88 -6.66 -1.92 -3.05
N VAL A 89 -7.17 -2.86 -2.24
CA VAL A 89 -6.57 -3.22 -0.95
C VAL A 89 -5.20 -3.84 -1.16
N ARG A 90 -5.07 -4.76 -2.12
CA ARG A 90 -3.81 -5.43 -2.48
C ARG A 90 -2.76 -4.44 -2.93
N ALA A 91 -3.12 -3.51 -3.82
CA ALA A 91 -2.21 -2.48 -4.28
C ALA A 91 -1.83 -1.52 -3.14
N THR A 92 -2.78 -1.11 -2.29
CA THR A 92 -2.50 -0.28 -1.11
C THR A 92 -1.55 -0.98 -0.13
N ALA A 93 -1.75 -2.28 0.10
CA ALA A 93 -0.87 -3.10 0.91
C ALA A 93 0.53 -3.22 0.29
N LEU A 94 0.62 -3.46 -1.02
CA LEU A 94 1.88 -3.53 -1.77
C LEU A 94 2.68 -2.22 -1.67
N ILE A 95 2.03 -1.07 -1.90
CA ILE A 95 2.65 0.26 -1.80
C ILE A 95 3.26 0.47 -0.41
N ASN A 96 2.51 0.14 0.64
CA ASN A 96 2.97 0.28 2.02
C ASN A 96 4.10 -0.71 2.32
N TRP A 97 3.96 -1.96 1.89
CA TRP A 97 4.95 -3.02 2.09
C TRP A 97 6.29 -2.64 1.46
N VAL A 98 6.28 -2.18 0.21
CA VAL A 98 7.46 -1.64 -0.49
C VAL A 98 8.12 -0.50 0.29
N GLY A 99 7.32 0.35 0.96
CA GLY A 99 7.84 1.45 1.78
C GLY A 99 8.83 1.00 2.85
N TYR A 100 8.64 -0.17 3.46
CA TYR A 100 9.56 -0.74 4.46
C TYR A 100 10.88 -1.24 3.88
N TYR A 101 10.94 -1.48 2.57
CA TYR A 101 12.10 -2.01 1.87
C TYR A 101 12.72 -1.01 0.89
N ALA A 102 12.25 0.24 0.90
CA ALA A 102 12.77 1.27 0.02
C ALA A 102 14.28 1.46 0.25
N GLY A 103 15.07 1.29 -0.82
CA GLY A 103 16.52 1.39 -0.80
C GLY A 103 17.29 0.28 -0.09
N THR A 104 16.62 -0.77 0.42
CA THR A 104 17.32 -1.88 1.09
C THR A 104 18.01 -2.81 0.11
N LYS A 105 17.57 -2.82 -1.16
CA LYS A 105 18.04 -3.74 -2.21
C LYS A 105 17.90 -5.21 -1.80
N ASP A 106 16.89 -5.52 -0.99
CA ASP A 106 16.62 -6.87 -0.52
C ASP A 106 16.28 -7.79 -1.71
N PRO A 107 17.09 -8.84 -1.96
CA PRO A 107 16.88 -9.74 -3.10
C PRO A 107 15.54 -10.48 -3.08
N ALA A 108 15.08 -10.92 -1.91
CA ALA A 108 13.83 -11.66 -1.80
C ALA A 108 12.64 -10.75 -2.14
N VAL A 109 12.72 -9.48 -1.74
CA VAL A 109 11.72 -8.47 -2.08
C VAL A 109 11.71 -8.17 -3.58
N LEU A 110 12.88 -7.95 -4.17
CA LEU A 110 13.01 -7.69 -5.60
C LEU A 110 12.48 -8.86 -6.45
N LEU A 111 12.80 -10.10 -6.08
CA LEU A 111 12.29 -11.28 -6.76
C LEU A 111 10.75 -11.37 -6.66
N ARG A 112 10.18 -11.17 -5.48
CA ARG A 112 8.72 -11.17 -5.29
C ARG A 112 8.02 -10.10 -6.13
N LEU A 113 8.59 -8.90 -6.22
CA LEU A 113 8.04 -7.82 -7.04
C LEU A 113 8.14 -8.14 -8.54
N ASN A 114 9.24 -8.79 -8.97
CA ASN A 114 9.37 -9.27 -10.34
C ASN A 114 8.37 -10.37 -10.68
N ASP A 115 8.09 -11.28 -9.74
CA ASP A 115 7.07 -12.32 -9.93
C ASP A 115 5.68 -11.69 -10.13
N LEU A 116 5.30 -10.71 -9.29
CA LEU A 116 4.05 -9.95 -9.45
C LEU A 116 3.99 -9.22 -10.80
N LEU A 117 5.07 -8.54 -11.20
CA LEU A 117 5.13 -7.82 -12.47
C LEU A 117 4.99 -8.75 -13.68
N ARG A 118 5.54 -9.97 -13.61
CA ARG A 118 5.54 -10.95 -14.70
C ARG A 118 4.26 -11.79 -14.76
N ASP A 119 3.47 -11.83 -13.70
CA ASP A 119 2.19 -12.52 -13.69
C ASP A 119 1.15 -11.79 -14.56
N LYS A 120 0.83 -12.37 -15.71
CA LYS A 120 -0.12 -11.77 -16.66
C LYS A 120 -1.59 -11.92 -16.23
N THR A 121 -1.86 -12.72 -15.21
CA THR A 121 -3.20 -12.84 -14.61
C THR A 121 -3.44 -11.80 -13.53
N GLU A 122 -2.39 -11.05 -13.18
CA GLU A 122 -2.44 -10.00 -12.17
C GLU A 122 -3.03 -8.71 -12.73
N ASP A 123 -3.73 -7.97 -11.86
CA ASP A 123 -4.31 -6.67 -12.23
C ASP A 123 -3.23 -5.67 -12.66
N ILE A 124 -3.55 -4.82 -13.64
CA ILE A 124 -2.59 -3.84 -14.20
C ILE A 124 -2.06 -2.91 -13.10
N PHE A 125 -2.91 -2.47 -12.18
CA PHE A 125 -2.52 -1.56 -11.12
C PHE A 125 -1.56 -2.24 -10.15
N VAL A 126 -1.82 -3.50 -9.77
CA VAL A 126 -0.88 -4.29 -8.94
C VAL A 126 0.46 -4.50 -9.64
N ARG A 127 0.45 -4.85 -10.94
CA ARG A 127 1.68 -4.99 -11.75
C ARG A 127 2.46 -3.68 -11.85
N MET A 128 1.77 -2.56 -12.04
CA MET A 128 2.38 -1.23 -12.11
C MET A 128 3.04 -0.86 -10.77
N GLU A 129 2.37 -1.10 -9.65
CA GLU A 129 2.92 -0.84 -8.32
C GLU A 129 4.08 -1.80 -8.00
N ALA A 130 4.07 -3.03 -8.52
CA ALA A 130 5.22 -3.92 -8.44
C ALA A 130 6.44 -3.35 -9.18
N LEU A 131 6.25 -2.81 -10.40
CA LEU A 131 7.31 -2.13 -11.16
C LEU A 131 7.84 -0.90 -10.42
N ARG A 132 6.94 -0.02 -9.93
CA ARG A 132 7.32 1.15 -9.12
C ARG A 132 8.10 0.71 -7.88
N GLY A 133 7.67 -0.38 -7.25
CA GLY A 133 8.31 -1.02 -6.11
C GLY A 133 9.73 -1.51 -6.40
N LEU A 134 9.97 -2.15 -7.54
CA LEU A 134 11.30 -2.60 -7.95
C LEU A 134 12.31 -1.44 -7.96
N PHE A 135 11.95 -0.33 -8.60
CA PHE A 135 12.79 0.86 -8.65
C PHE A 135 13.04 1.43 -7.24
N ARG A 136 12.01 1.50 -6.41
CA ARG A 136 12.11 2.01 -5.03
C ARG A 136 13.02 1.16 -4.16
N VAL A 137 12.87 -0.16 -4.18
CA VAL A 137 13.67 -1.11 -3.39
C VAL A 137 15.11 -1.15 -3.89
N ALA A 138 15.32 -1.14 -5.20
CA ALA A 138 16.64 -1.11 -5.81
C ALA A 138 17.38 0.23 -5.66
N GLN A 139 16.70 1.27 -5.15
CA GLN A 139 17.18 2.65 -5.11
C GLN A 139 17.57 3.17 -6.50
N SER A 140 16.83 2.73 -7.52
CA SER A 140 16.97 3.22 -8.89
C SER A 140 15.95 4.33 -9.11
N GLY A 141 16.31 5.32 -9.93
CA GLY A 141 15.40 6.41 -10.27
C GLY A 141 14.11 5.87 -10.88
N ILE A 142 12.97 6.41 -10.43
CA ILE A 142 11.67 6.19 -11.05
C ILE A 142 11.55 7.22 -12.18
N ASP A 143 11.31 6.76 -13.39
CA ASP A 143 10.95 7.65 -14.50
C ASP A 143 9.45 7.99 -14.39
N ASP A 144 9.15 9.20 -13.89
CA ASP A 144 7.79 9.70 -13.75
C ASP A 144 7.04 9.77 -15.09
N THR A 145 7.76 9.91 -16.21
CA THR A 145 7.14 9.92 -17.54
C THR A 145 6.69 8.52 -17.93
N LEU A 146 7.54 7.52 -17.70
CA LEU A 146 7.18 6.12 -17.88
C LEU A 146 5.97 5.74 -17.00
N MET A 147 5.97 6.13 -15.72
CA MET A 147 4.85 5.82 -14.82
C MET A 147 3.53 6.42 -15.33
N ARG A 148 3.55 7.68 -15.78
CA ARG A 148 2.37 8.31 -16.40
C ARG A 148 1.92 7.63 -17.69
N GLN A 149 2.83 7.05 -18.47
CA GLN A 149 2.48 6.30 -19.68
C GLN A 149 1.83 4.96 -19.32
N LEU A 150 2.38 4.24 -18.35
CA LEU A 150 1.81 2.98 -17.84
C LEU A 150 0.40 3.19 -17.27
N GLU A 151 0.20 4.24 -16.46
CA GLU A 151 -1.11 4.62 -15.90
C GLU A 151 -2.17 4.92 -16.98
N ARG A 152 -1.73 5.32 -18.18
CA ARG A 152 -2.60 5.71 -19.29
C ARG A 152 -2.67 4.66 -20.41
N ALA A 153 -2.04 3.50 -20.21
CA ALA A 153 -2.04 2.45 -21.21
C ALA A 153 -3.49 2.00 -21.50
N PRO A 154 -3.98 2.10 -22.75
CA PRO A 154 -5.37 1.77 -23.11
C PRO A 154 -5.61 0.26 -23.19
N SER A 155 -4.56 -0.57 -23.07
CA SER A 155 -4.67 -2.03 -23.13
C SER A 155 -3.52 -2.72 -22.41
N TYR A 156 -3.73 -4.00 -22.06
CA TYR A 156 -2.68 -4.88 -21.55
C TYR A 156 -1.48 -5.00 -22.49
N ALA A 157 -1.71 -5.02 -23.81
CA ALA A 157 -0.63 -5.13 -24.78
C ALA A 157 0.25 -3.88 -24.79
N GLU A 158 -0.36 -2.69 -24.70
CA GLU A 158 0.38 -1.44 -24.62
C GLU A 158 1.12 -1.32 -23.29
N PHE A 159 0.46 -1.65 -22.16
CA PHE A 159 1.09 -1.71 -20.85
C PHE A 159 2.34 -2.61 -20.87
N GLU A 160 2.21 -3.83 -21.40
CA GLU A 160 3.31 -4.79 -21.51
C GLU A 160 4.47 -4.24 -22.35
N SER A 161 4.17 -3.51 -23.42
CA SER A 161 5.18 -2.93 -24.31
C SER A 161 5.96 -1.76 -23.70
N LEU A 162 5.37 -1.10 -22.69
CA LEU A 162 5.98 0.03 -21.98
C LEU A 162 6.92 -0.43 -20.86
N ILE A 163 6.78 -1.66 -20.35
CA ILE A 163 7.64 -2.16 -19.27
C ILE A 163 9.09 -2.23 -19.76
N PRO A 164 10.05 -1.59 -19.06
CA PRO A 164 11.45 -1.59 -19.45
C PRO A 164 12.14 -2.90 -19.00
N TRP A 165 11.80 -4.02 -19.65
CA TRP A 165 12.23 -5.35 -19.24
C TRP A 165 13.75 -5.50 -19.10
N GLU A 166 14.54 -4.91 -20.00
CA GLU A 166 16.01 -4.95 -19.88
C GLU A 166 16.52 -4.27 -18.59
N LEU A 167 15.86 -3.22 -18.14
CA LEU A 167 16.22 -2.54 -16.90
C LEU A 167 15.77 -3.36 -15.70
N VAL A 168 14.55 -3.91 -15.73
CA VAL A 168 14.04 -4.83 -14.71
C VAL A 168 14.98 -6.01 -14.52
N ASP A 169 15.38 -6.67 -15.61
CA ASP A 169 16.27 -7.84 -15.55
C ASP A 169 17.63 -7.50 -14.95
N LYS A 170 18.21 -6.34 -15.32
CA LYS A 170 19.44 -5.83 -14.70
C LYS A 170 19.30 -5.55 -13.20
N LEU A 171 18.12 -5.14 -12.72
CA LEU A 171 17.88 -4.94 -11.29
C LEU A 171 17.84 -6.28 -10.54
N ILE A 172 17.25 -7.31 -11.16
CA ILE A 172 17.14 -8.66 -10.59
C ILE A 172 18.48 -9.39 -10.60
N GLU A 173 19.24 -9.32 -11.68
CA GLU A 173 20.58 -9.91 -11.79
C GLU A 173 21.54 -9.35 -10.74
N LYS A 174 21.48 -8.04 -10.45
CA LYS A 174 22.31 -7.42 -9.41
C LYS A 174 21.96 -7.85 -7.98
N ALA A 175 20.77 -8.40 -7.79
CA ALA A 175 20.29 -8.85 -6.50
C ALA A 175 20.51 -10.36 -6.26
N SER A 176 20.76 -11.13 -7.32
CA SER A 176 21.02 -12.58 -7.28
C SER A 176 22.48 -12.88 -6.95
#